data_AF-A0A9P0TJM7-F1
#
_entry.id   AF-A0A9P0TJM7-F1
#
_cell.length_a   1.000
_cell.length_b   1.000
_cell.length_c   1.000
_cell.angle_alpha   90.00
_cell.angle_beta   90.00
_cell.angle_gamma   90.00
#
_symmetry.space_group_name_H-M   'P 1'
#
loop_
_entity.id
_entity.type
_entity.pdbx_description
1 polymer ?
#
loop_
_entity_poly.entity_id
_entity_poly.type
_entity_poly.pdbx_seq_one_letter_code
_entity_poly.pdbx_strand_id
1 'polypeptide(L)'
;MVDWDLVLIALLAEDEERQIRTANLTNRQLWVHNLWRTRSTNGEFSNLFNDLRYDIRKFYDYYRMDYEKFEKLSDLLKSHIKKIKTNFRSPIPVTERLSVCLRYLITGASFKSLAFSYRMGFTTVRKIVHETCQAIFTVLRSTALPKPTSQQWQSIATDFDKFWNFPNCIGAIDDVGAYGRNSDGGILQSSKFGSKLRNGFLSIPPEKALPHSTQKLPHVFVADEAFPLTKNIMRPYPSHLLNDEKKRIFNYRLSRARRIVENAFGMLQERFELFQKGIKVQPKYVNNIILASTCLHNFIIDDHSMEALGSNTNNAIDRTNDTVFNNLEGMVVRDCFTEYFSNVGNVYWQNEIVNRSIIIPRSKNDPYVSRDAMACRGIPWNEKASHVIPPHPAACRVMPRHPAARRGIVVSK
;
A
#
# COMPACT_ATOMS: atom_id res chain seq x y z
N MET A 1 -31.03 -23.08 -34.65
CA MET A 1 -30.49 -22.60 -35.94
C MET A 1 -30.01 -21.18 -35.67
N VAL A 2 -28.70 -20.92 -35.70
CA VAL A 2 -28.17 -19.56 -35.48
C VAL A 2 -28.56 -18.75 -36.72
N ASP A 3 -29.18 -17.60 -36.50
CA ASP A 3 -29.55 -16.69 -37.57
C ASP A 3 -28.27 -16.01 -38.10
N TRP A 4 -27.73 -16.59 -39.16
CA TRP A 4 -26.50 -16.15 -39.79
C TRP A 4 -26.62 -14.76 -40.41
N ASP A 5 -27.84 -14.32 -40.75
CA ASP A 5 -28.09 -12.98 -41.26
C ASP A 5 -27.90 -11.94 -40.15
N LEU A 6 -28.34 -12.25 -38.92
CA LEU A 6 -28.13 -11.39 -37.75
C LEU A 6 -26.64 -11.28 -37.37
N VAL A 7 -25.88 -12.37 -37.50
CA VAL A 7 -24.42 -12.38 -37.26
C VAL A 7 -23.70 -11.55 -38.32
N LEU A 8 -24.12 -11.65 -39.59
CA LEU A 8 -23.54 -10.87 -40.68
C LEU A 8 -23.82 -9.37 -40.53
N ILE A 9 -25.05 -9.00 -40.14
CA ILE A 9 -25.41 -7.60 -39.84
C ILE A 9 -24.58 -7.04 -38.69
N ALA A 10 -24.37 -7.82 -37.62
CA ALA A 10 -23.53 -7.41 -36.50
C ALA A 10 -22.05 -7.21 -36.89
N LEU A 11 -21.51 -8.09 -37.73
CA LEU A 11 -20.13 -7.97 -38.25
C LEU A 11 -19.97 -6.77 -39.18
N LEU A 12 -20.94 -6.52 -40.05
CA LEU A 12 -20.93 -5.35 -40.95
C LEU A 12 -21.06 -4.04 -40.17
N ALA A 13 -21.91 -3.99 -39.13
CA ALA A 13 -22.03 -2.84 -38.25
C ALA A 13 -20.74 -2.58 -37.46
N GLU A 14 -20.06 -3.63 -36.98
CA GLU A 14 -18.74 -3.48 -36.34
C GLU A 14 -17.68 -2.95 -37.31
N ASP A 15 -17.67 -3.41 -38.56
CA ASP A 15 -16.72 -2.96 -39.58
C ASP A 15 -17.00 -1.53 -40.04
N GLU A 16 -18.27 -1.11 -40.20
CA GLU A 16 -18.62 0.29 -40.43
C GLU A 16 -18.19 1.19 -39.26
N GLU A 17 -18.44 0.78 -38.01
CA GLU A 17 -17.97 1.51 -36.84
C GLU A 17 -16.43 1.63 -36.82
N ARG A 18 -15.70 0.57 -37.19
CA ARG A 18 -14.24 0.58 -37.31
C ARG A 18 -13.79 1.52 -38.41
N GLN A 19 -14.45 1.50 -39.57
CA GLN A 19 -14.13 2.38 -40.70
C GLN A 19 -14.40 3.85 -40.35
N ILE A 20 -15.54 4.18 -39.72
CA ILE A 20 -15.86 5.53 -39.26
C ILE A 20 -14.85 6.01 -38.20
N ARG A 21 -14.44 5.16 -37.26
CA ARG A 21 -13.38 5.50 -36.29
C ARG A 21 -12.03 5.75 -36.97
N THR A 22 -11.71 4.97 -38.00
CA THR A 22 -10.45 5.10 -38.76
C THR A 22 -10.45 6.38 -39.62
N ALA A 23 -11.57 6.70 -40.27
CA ALA A 23 -11.77 7.92 -41.04
C ALA A 23 -11.70 9.19 -40.16
N ASN A 24 -12.26 9.13 -38.94
CA ASN A 24 -12.15 10.22 -37.96
C ASN A 24 -10.71 10.41 -37.44
N LEU A 25 -9.88 9.38 -37.43
CA LEU A 25 -8.46 9.48 -37.08
C LEU A 25 -7.64 10.17 -38.18
N THR A 26 -7.99 9.97 -39.46
CA THR A 26 -7.32 10.58 -40.61
C THR A 26 -7.69 12.04 -40.84
N ASN A 27 -8.82 12.51 -40.31
CA ASN A 27 -9.33 13.86 -40.55
C ASN A 27 -9.01 14.86 -39.41
N ARG A 28 -7.75 14.91 -38.95
CA ARG A 28 -7.35 15.92 -37.95
C ARG A 28 -7.24 17.30 -38.61
N GLN A 29 -8.31 18.08 -38.55
CA GLN A 29 -8.33 19.48 -39.03
C GLN A 29 -7.30 20.39 -38.33
N LEU A 30 -6.87 20.05 -37.12
CA LEU A 30 -5.89 20.81 -36.35
C LEU A 30 -4.92 19.86 -35.61
N TRP A 31 -3.62 20.10 -35.76
CA TRP A 31 -2.56 19.33 -35.07
C TRP A 31 -2.64 19.47 -33.54
N VAL A 32 -3.01 20.67 -33.05
CA VAL A 32 -3.28 20.97 -31.65
C VAL A 32 -4.49 21.91 -31.56
N HIS A 33 -5.50 21.49 -30.80
CA HIS A 33 -6.70 22.30 -30.54
C HIS A 33 -6.34 23.65 -29.88
N ASN A 34 -7.02 24.72 -30.26
CA ASN A 34 -6.69 26.10 -29.86
C ASN A 34 -6.63 26.29 -28.33
N LEU A 35 -7.53 25.64 -27.58
CA LEU A 35 -7.52 25.66 -26.11
C LEU A 35 -6.22 25.16 -25.47
N TRP A 36 -5.49 24.26 -26.13
CA TRP A 36 -4.23 23.69 -25.62
C TRP A 36 -3.02 24.54 -26.02
N ARG A 37 -3.16 25.42 -27.02
CA ARG A 37 -2.09 26.34 -27.43
C ARG A 37 -1.80 27.38 -26.34
N THR A 38 -2.82 27.75 -25.55
CA THR A 38 -2.71 28.69 -24.42
C THR A 38 -2.26 28.03 -23.11
N ARG A 39 -1.67 26.83 -23.16
CA ARG A 39 -1.16 26.15 -21.95
C ARG A 39 -0.19 27.01 -21.14
N SER A 40 0.76 27.69 -21.81
CA SER A 40 1.80 28.46 -21.13
C SER A 40 1.29 29.70 -20.39
N THR A 41 0.08 30.17 -20.73
CA THR A 41 -0.52 31.41 -20.18
C THR A 41 -1.77 31.14 -19.34
N ASN A 42 -2.47 30.04 -19.59
CA ASN A 42 -3.76 29.75 -18.96
C ASN A 42 -3.84 28.34 -18.38
N GLY A 43 -2.77 27.56 -18.42
CA GLY A 43 -2.68 26.27 -17.77
C GLY A 43 -2.51 26.42 -16.26
N GLU A 44 -3.12 25.52 -15.51
CA GLU A 44 -3.05 25.47 -14.03
C GLU A 44 -1.61 25.60 -13.51
N PHE A 45 -0.66 24.87 -14.10
CA PHE A 45 0.74 24.93 -13.70
C PHE A 45 1.35 26.33 -13.88
N SER A 46 1.17 26.93 -15.06
CA SER A 46 1.75 28.24 -15.38
C SER A 46 1.24 29.36 -14.47
N ASN A 47 -0.03 29.27 -14.06
CA ASN A 47 -0.67 30.34 -13.29
C ASN A 47 -0.56 30.14 -11.78
N LEU A 48 -0.56 28.90 -11.29
CA LEU A 48 -0.65 28.62 -9.86
C LEU A 48 0.69 28.19 -9.27
N PHE A 49 1.55 27.51 -10.02
CA PHE A 49 2.74 26.89 -9.45
C PHE A 49 3.69 27.93 -8.84
N ASN A 50 3.95 29.04 -9.53
CA ASN A 50 4.88 30.06 -9.04
C ASN A 50 4.40 30.68 -7.72
N ASP A 51 3.11 31.02 -7.61
CA ASP A 51 2.55 31.58 -6.39
C ASP A 51 2.62 30.59 -5.23
N LEU A 52 2.33 29.31 -5.48
CA LEU A 52 2.44 28.26 -4.48
C LEU A 52 3.87 28.11 -3.95
N ARG A 53 4.92 28.32 -4.76
CA ARG A 53 6.32 28.18 -4.30
C ARG A 53 6.68 29.12 -3.15
N TYR A 54 6.00 30.26 -3.06
CA TYR A 54 6.26 31.27 -2.04
C TYR A 54 5.36 31.11 -0.80
N ASP A 55 4.30 30.30 -0.87
CA ASP A 55 3.41 29.99 0.25
C ASP A 55 3.54 28.51 0.65
N ILE A 56 4.36 28.26 1.67
CA ILE A 56 4.66 26.91 2.19
C ILE A 56 3.37 26.15 2.55
N ARG A 57 2.39 26.83 3.17
CA ARG A 57 1.16 26.17 3.63
C ARG A 57 0.30 25.77 2.43
N LYS A 58 0.11 26.69 1.49
CA LYS A 58 -0.67 26.41 0.28
C LYS A 58 0.02 25.39 -0.60
N PHE A 59 1.34 25.41 -0.71
CA PHE A 59 2.09 24.38 -1.42
C PHE A 59 1.84 23.00 -0.81
N TYR A 60 1.90 22.90 0.53
CA TYR A 60 1.62 21.66 1.23
C TYR A 60 0.16 21.20 1.05
N ASP A 61 -0.81 22.10 1.15
CA ASP A 61 -2.22 21.78 0.88
C ASP A 61 -2.41 21.24 -0.54
N TYR A 62 -1.66 21.81 -1.49
CA TYR A 62 -1.76 21.45 -2.90
C TYR A 62 -1.03 20.16 -3.28
N TYR A 63 0.19 19.94 -2.78
CA TYR A 63 1.03 18.80 -3.17
C TYR A 63 1.21 17.75 -2.08
N ARG A 64 0.66 17.96 -0.87
CA ARG A 64 0.84 17.11 0.32
C ARG A 64 2.31 16.78 0.61
N MET A 65 3.19 17.71 0.23
CA MET A 65 4.64 17.67 0.41
C MET A 65 5.19 19.09 0.40
N ASP A 66 6.35 19.29 1.01
CA ASP A 66 7.06 20.57 1.01
C ASP A 66 7.72 20.83 -0.34
N TYR A 67 7.97 22.12 -0.65
CA TYR A 67 8.57 22.54 -1.91
C TYR A 67 9.99 21.95 -2.11
N GLU A 68 10.80 21.90 -1.07
CA GLU A 68 12.15 21.31 -1.12
C GLU A 68 12.11 19.82 -1.50
N LYS A 69 11.16 19.07 -0.94
CA LYS A 69 10.94 17.65 -1.28
C LYS A 69 10.44 17.51 -2.72
N PHE A 70 9.59 18.42 -3.19
CA PHE A 70 9.15 18.48 -4.59
C PHE A 70 10.32 18.71 -5.54
N GLU A 71 11.20 19.69 -5.28
CA GLU A 71 12.36 19.97 -6.13
C GLU A 71 13.33 18.80 -6.15
N LYS A 72 13.66 18.25 -4.99
CA LYS A 72 14.51 17.05 -4.88
C LYS A 72 13.94 15.89 -5.70
N LEU A 73 12.64 15.64 -5.60
CA LEU A 73 11.98 14.60 -6.40
C LEU A 73 12.04 14.92 -7.90
N SER A 74 11.77 16.17 -8.29
CA SER A 74 11.86 16.61 -9.68
C SER A 74 13.25 16.38 -10.27
N ASP A 75 14.31 16.69 -9.53
CA ASP A 75 15.68 16.48 -9.98
C ASP A 75 16.03 15.00 -10.13
N LEU A 76 15.62 14.15 -9.18
CA LEU A 76 15.82 12.71 -9.28
C LEU A 76 15.09 12.09 -10.49
N LEU A 77 13.94 12.65 -10.89
CA LEU A 77 13.16 12.17 -12.03
C LEU A 77 13.64 12.70 -13.38
N LYS A 78 14.48 13.75 -13.39
CA LYS A 78 14.88 14.49 -14.59
C LYS A 78 15.47 13.61 -15.68
N SER A 79 16.30 12.62 -15.31
CA SER A 79 16.91 11.66 -16.25
C SER A 79 15.88 10.70 -16.87
N HIS A 80 14.75 10.45 -16.21
CA HIS A 80 13.76 9.45 -16.62
C HIS A 80 12.59 10.05 -17.42
N ILE A 81 12.17 11.29 -17.13
CA ILE A 81 10.95 11.87 -17.71
C ILE A 81 11.16 13.09 -18.60
N LYS A 82 12.39 13.62 -18.69
CA LYS A 82 12.72 14.73 -19.60
C LYS A 82 12.54 14.28 -21.05
N LYS A 83 11.81 15.06 -21.84
CA LYS A 83 11.65 14.82 -23.29
C LYS A 83 12.62 15.71 -24.08
N ILE A 84 13.07 15.20 -25.21
CA ILE A 84 13.98 15.91 -26.12
C ILE A 84 13.23 17.08 -26.76
N LYS A 85 13.89 18.24 -26.84
CA LYS A 85 13.37 19.40 -27.55
C LYS A 85 13.44 19.11 -29.06
N THR A 86 12.30 19.23 -29.73
CA THR A 86 12.22 19.11 -31.20
C THR A 86 11.89 20.47 -31.79
N ASN A 87 12.14 20.65 -33.09
CA ASN A 87 11.82 21.89 -33.81
C ASN A 87 10.31 22.17 -33.88
N PHE A 88 9.47 21.15 -33.68
CA PHE A 88 8.02 21.26 -33.83
C PHE A 88 7.31 21.71 -32.55
N ARG A 89 7.82 21.33 -31.37
CA ARG A 89 7.15 21.64 -30.10
C ARG A 89 8.12 21.65 -28.93
N SER A 90 7.98 22.67 -28.07
CA SER A 90 8.63 22.69 -26.76
C SER A 90 8.05 21.59 -25.86
N PRO A 91 8.89 20.69 -25.30
CA PRO A 91 8.43 19.60 -24.46
C PRO A 91 7.81 20.12 -23.16
N ILE A 92 6.98 19.28 -22.53
CA ILE A 92 6.42 19.58 -21.21
C ILE A 92 7.54 19.45 -20.18
N PRO A 93 7.86 20.50 -19.38
CA PRO A 93 8.91 20.46 -18.37
C PRO A 93 8.71 19.33 -17.35
N VAL A 94 9.82 18.86 -16.77
CA VAL A 94 9.83 17.80 -15.75
C VAL A 94 8.96 18.18 -14.55
N THR A 95 9.07 19.41 -14.06
CA THR A 95 8.29 19.97 -12.95
C THR A 95 6.78 19.97 -13.25
N GLU A 96 6.38 20.39 -14.45
CA GLU A 96 4.97 20.38 -14.89
C GLU A 96 4.44 18.93 -15.01
N ARG A 97 5.26 18.00 -15.53
CA ARG A 97 4.90 16.58 -15.62
C ARG A 97 4.75 15.92 -14.24
N LEU A 98 5.63 16.27 -13.30
CA LEU A 98 5.53 15.83 -11.91
C LEU A 98 4.27 16.39 -11.26
N SER A 99 4.00 17.68 -11.44
CA SER A 99 2.79 18.35 -10.95
C SER A 99 1.52 17.64 -11.42
N VAL A 100 1.36 17.39 -12.73
CA VAL A 100 0.20 16.64 -13.27
C VAL A 100 0.04 15.26 -12.61
N CYS A 101 1.15 14.54 -12.43
CA CYS A 101 1.13 13.22 -11.79
C CYS A 101 0.71 13.30 -10.32
N LEU A 102 1.28 14.22 -9.55
CA LEU A 102 0.95 14.42 -8.15
C LEU A 102 -0.52 14.83 -7.99
N ARG A 103 -1.03 15.72 -8.83
CA ARG A 103 -2.45 16.11 -8.78
C ARG A 103 -3.39 14.96 -9.06
N TYR A 104 -3.03 14.06 -9.97
CA TYR A 104 -3.78 12.81 -10.16
C TYR A 104 -3.79 11.94 -8.90
N LEU A 105 -2.63 11.70 -8.27
CA LEU A 105 -2.53 10.86 -7.07
C LEU A 105 -3.24 11.48 -5.86
N ILE A 106 -3.07 12.79 -5.66
CA ILE A 106 -3.58 13.51 -4.48
C ILE A 106 -5.09 13.69 -4.54
N THR A 107 -5.65 14.09 -5.68
CA THR A 107 -7.09 14.43 -5.78
C THR A 107 -7.97 13.29 -6.30
N GLY A 108 -7.36 12.30 -6.97
CA GLY A 108 -8.08 11.30 -7.74
C GLY A 108 -8.89 11.88 -8.91
N ALA A 109 -8.55 13.08 -9.40
CA ALA A 109 -9.23 13.69 -10.54
C ALA A 109 -9.13 12.83 -11.79
N SER A 110 -10.16 12.87 -12.64
CA SER A 110 -10.12 12.15 -13.91
C SER A 110 -9.07 12.75 -14.85
N PHE A 111 -8.48 11.92 -15.72
CA PHE A 111 -7.57 12.43 -16.76
C PHE A 111 -8.21 13.48 -17.67
N LYS A 112 -9.54 13.45 -17.85
CA LYS A 112 -10.27 14.49 -18.60
C LYS A 112 -10.25 15.82 -17.84
N SER A 113 -10.51 15.80 -16.53
CA SER A 113 -10.47 17.01 -15.70
C SER A 113 -9.07 17.64 -15.72
N LEU A 114 -8.03 16.83 -15.50
CA LEU A 114 -6.64 17.29 -15.54
C LEU A 114 -6.23 17.79 -16.94
N ALA A 115 -6.74 17.17 -18.01
CA ALA A 115 -6.52 17.64 -19.38
C ALA A 115 -7.05 19.06 -19.59
N PHE A 116 -8.24 19.37 -19.09
CA PHE A 116 -8.78 20.73 -19.17
C PHE A 116 -8.01 21.71 -18.28
N SER A 117 -7.71 21.35 -17.03
CA SER A 117 -7.07 22.28 -16.09
C SER A 117 -5.63 22.63 -16.48
N TYR A 118 -4.83 21.63 -16.87
CA TYR A 118 -3.46 21.83 -17.37
C TYR A 118 -3.40 22.21 -18.84
N ARG A 119 -4.54 22.29 -19.55
CA ARG A 119 -4.61 22.56 -20.98
C ARG A 119 -3.75 21.61 -21.83
N MET A 120 -3.85 20.32 -21.54
CA MET A 120 -3.12 19.26 -22.22
C MET A 120 -4.09 18.28 -22.88
N GLY A 121 -3.66 17.63 -23.97
CA GLY A 121 -4.46 16.55 -24.56
C GLY A 121 -4.66 15.39 -23.58
N PHE A 122 -5.86 14.79 -23.58
CA PHE A 122 -6.20 13.65 -22.72
C PHE A 122 -5.16 12.51 -22.76
N THR A 123 -4.73 12.13 -23.97
CA THR A 123 -3.71 11.09 -24.17
C THR A 123 -2.35 11.50 -23.62
N THR A 124 -2.04 12.80 -23.62
CA THR A 124 -0.79 13.35 -23.08
C THR A 124 -0.78 13.27 -21.56
N VAL A 125 -1.86 13.71 -20.89
CA VAL A 125 -2.00 13.59 -19.43
C VAL A 125 -1.88 12.14 -18.99
N ARG A 126 -2.60 11.23 -19.66
CA ARG A 126 -2.53 9.79 -19.36
C ARG A 126 -1.11 9.25 -19.49
N LYS A 127 -0.39 9.60 -20.56
CA LYS A 127 1.02 9.19 -20.75
C LYS A 127 1.92 9.75 -19.65
N ILE A 128 1.75 11.03 -19.30
CA ILE A 128 2.52 11.67 -18.21
C ILE A 128 2.33 10.93 -16.91
N VAL A 129 1.08 10.70 -16.48
CA VAL A 129 0.81 10.02 -15.21
C VAL A 129 1.48 8.64 -15.16
N HIS A 130 1.32 7.82 -16.21
CA HIS A 130 1.90 6.48 -16.23
C HIS A 130 3.44 6.49 -16.30
N GLU A 131 4.04 7.31 -17.16
CA GLU A 131 5.50 7.44 -17.28
C GLU A 131 6.11 7.97 -15.97
N THR A 132 5.48 8.96 -15.35
CA THR A 132 5.97 9.55 -14.10
C THR A 132 5.82 8.58 -12.92
N CYS A 133 4.70 7.85 -12.79
CA CYS A 133 4.56 6.81 -11.75
C CYS A 133 5.66 5.74 -11.88
N GLN A 134 5.92 5.27 -13.10
CA GLN A 134 6.98 4.29 -13.35
C GLN A 134 8.36 4.84 -12.98
N ALA A 135 8.64 6.09 -13.31
CA ALA A 135 9.90 6.75 -12.96
C ALA A 135 10.06 6.90 -11.44
N ILE A 136 9.01 7.35 -10.74
CA ILE A 136 8.96 7.46 -9.27
C ILE A 136 9.31 6.12 -8.63
N PHE A 137 8.64 5.04 -9.04
CA PHE A 137 8.95 3.72 -8.50
C PHE A 137 10.40 3.29 -8.80
N THR A 138 10.88 3.52 -10.02
CA THR A 138 12.23 3.11 -10.43
C THR A 138 13.32 3.80 -9.59
N VAL A 139 13.16 5.11 -9.35
CA VAL A 139 14.13 5.96 -8.64
C VAL A 139 14.04 5.77 -7.13
N LEU A 140 12.84 5.68 -6.58
CA LEU A 140 12.64 5.65 -5.12
C LEU A 140 12.59 4.24 -4.53
N ARG A 141 12.44 3.16 -5.31
CA ARG A 141 12.27 1.81 -4.75
C ARG A 141 13.36 1.40 -3.77
N SER A 142 14.62 1.75 -4.03
CA SER A 142 15.76 1.31 -3.20
C SER A 142 15.81 2.04 -1.87
N THR A 143 15.41 3.31 -1.84
CA THR A 143 15.44 4.16 -0.66
C THR A 143 14.15 4.06 0.14
N ALA A 144 13.01 4.03 -0.54
CA ALA A 144 11.69 4.01 0.08
C ALA A 144 11.21 2.60 0.46
N LEU A 145 11.71 1.55 -0.20
CA LEU A 145 11.36 0.15 0.06
C LEU A 145 12.62 -0.74 0.07
N PRO A 146 13.60 -0.47 0.97
CA PRO A 146 14.83 -1.24 1.04
C PRO A 146 14.56 -2.70 1.44
N LYS A 147 15.36 -3.64 0.92
CA LYS A 147 15.34 -5.03 1.40
C LYS A 147 15.85 -5.04 2.85
N PRO A 148 15.07 -5.50 3.83
CA PRO A 148 15.51 -5.41 5.21
C PRO A 148 16.64 -6.40 5.54
N THR A 149 17.62 -5.94 6.33
CA THR A 149 18.70 -6.77 6.88
C THR A 149 18.26 -7.44 8.18
N SER A 150 19.00 -8.46 8.63
CA SER A 150 18.73 -9.14 9.91
C SER A 150 18.74 -8.18 11.10
N GLN A 151 19.62 -7.18 11.12
CA GLN A 151 19.65 -6.16 12.17
C GLN A 151 18.40 -5.26 12.11
N GLN A 152 17.94 -4.89 10.91
CA GLN A 152 16.72 -4.13 10.73
C GLN A 152 15.49 -4.92 11.18
N TRP A 153 15.45 -6.23 10.94
CA TRP A 153 14.39 -7.11 11.47
C TRP A 153 14.38 -7.14 13.00
N GLN A 154 15.54 -7.24 13.66
CA GLN A 154 15.62 -7.23 15.12
C GLN A 154 15.18 -5.87 15.71
N SER A 155 15.54 -4.77 15.07
CA SER A 155 15.06 -3.44 15.45
C SER A 155 13.53 -3.37 15.35
N ILE A 156 12.93 -3.87 14.26
CA ILE A 156 11.48 -3.93 14.11
C ILE A 156 10.85 -4.81 15.19
N ALA A 157 11.40 -5.99 15.47
CA ALA A 157 10.93 -6.86 16.54
C ALA A 157 10.93 -6.19 17.92
N THR A 158 11.95 -5.39 18.20
CA THR A 158 12.05 -4.63 19.45
C THR A 158 10.96 -3.56 19.53
N ASP A 159 10.68 -2.88 18.41
CA ASP A 159 9.59 -1.91 18.34
C ASP A 159 8.22 -2.59 18.52
N PHE A 160 8.00 -3.73 17.87
CA PHE A 160 6.75 -4.49 17.99
C PHE A 160 6.47 -4.92 19.43
N ASP A 161 7.51 -5.37 20.14
CA ASP A 161 7.43 -5.70 21.56
C ASP A 161 7.09 -4.46 22.40
N LYS A 162 7.80 -3.36 22.18
CA LYS A 162 7.64 -2.13 22.96
C LYS A 162 6.25 -1.49 22.84
N PHE A 163 5.70 -1.39 21.63
CA PHE A 163 4.47 -0.63 21.37
C PHE A 163 3.21 -1.49 21.30
N TRP A 164 3.34 -2.76 20.89
CA TRP A 164 2.20 -3.65 20.70
C TRP A 164 2.26 -4.91 21.59
N ASN A 165 3.30 -5.05 22.42
CA ASN A 165 3.51 -6.21 23.29
C ASN A 165 3.49 -7.52 22.49
N PHE A 166 4.04 -7.49 21.28
CA PHE A 166 4.19 -8.67 20.43
C PHE A 166 5.68 -8.92 20.18
N PRO A 167 6.37 -9.62 21.09
CA PRO A 167 7.79 -9.95 20.93
C PRO A 167 8.02 -10.83 19.69
N ASN A 168 9.22 -10.71 19.12
CA ASN A 168 9.66 -11.40 17.92
C ASN A 168 8.80 -11.12 16.65
N CYS A 169 7.84 -10.19 16.70
CA CYS A 169 7.08 -9.79 15.51
C CYS A 169 7.89 -8.84 14.63
N ILE A 170 8.20 -9.25 13.40
CA ILE A 170 9.05 -8.52 12.47
C ILE A 170 8.27 -7.73 11.42
N GLY A 171 6.95 -7.71 11.50
CA GLY A 171 6.09 -6.94 10.63
C GLY A 171 4.67 -7.48 10.56
N ALA A 172 3.80 -6.71 9.93
CA ALA A 172 2.48 -7.17 9.52
C ALA A 172 2.46 -7.30 7.99
N ILE A 173 1.82 -8.36 7.50
CA ILE A 173 1.63 -8.66 6.08
C ILE A 173 0.20 -8.30 5.67
N ASP A 174 0.09 -7.68 4.50
CA ASP A 174 -1.16 -7.44 3.80
C ASP A 174 -0.93 -7.52 2.27
N ASP A 175 -1.97 -7.86 1.51
CA ASP A 175 -1.88 -8.01 0.05
C ASP A 175 -2.37 -6.77 -0.70
N VAL A 176 -1.73 -6.47 -1.83
CA VAL A 176 -2.07 -5.34 -2.69
C VAL A 176 -2.06 -5.75 -4.17
N GLY A 177 -3.20 -5.55 -4.84
CA GLY A 177 -3.31 -5.71 -6.30
C GLY A 177 -3.81 -7.09 -6.77
N ALA A 178 -4.57 -7.80 -5.94
CA ALA A 178 -5.28 -9.00 -6.36
C ALA A 178 -6.51 -8.70 -7.23
N TYR A 179 -6.72 -9.52 -8.26
CA TYR A 179 -8.05 -9.62 -8.86
C TYR A 179 -8.95 -10.30 -7.83
N GLY A 180 -10.13 -9.76 -7.57
CA GLY A 180 -11.01 -10.13 -6.45
C GLY A 180 -11.52 -11.58 -6.40
N ARG A 181 -10.99 -12.49 -7.23
CA ARG A 181 -11.21 -13.94 -7.17
C ARG A 181 -10.08 -14.71 -6.50
N ASN A 182 -8.92 -14.09 -6.26
CA ASN A 182 -7.79 -14.75 -5.63
C ASN A 182 -7.80 -14.47 -4.12
N SER A 183 -7.64 -15.50 -3.30
CA SER A 183 -7.46 -15.35 -1.84
C SER A 183 -6.04 -14.89 -1.50
N ASP A 184 -5.88 -14.11 -0.44
CA ASP A 184 -4.59 -13.54 0.00
C ASP A 184 -3.52 -14.61 0.19
N GLY A 185 -3.90 -15.81 0.68
CA GLY A 185 -3.00 -16.96 0.71
C GLY A 185 -2.50 -17.44 -0.65
N GLY A 186 -3.35 -17.44 -1.68
CA GLY A 186 -2.96 -17.76 -3.06
C GLY A 186 -2.05 -16.70 -3.69
N ILE A 187 -2.27 -15.42 -3.38
CA ILE A 187 -1.36 -14.36 -3.82
C ILE A 187 -0.01 -14.48 -3.12
N LEU A 188 0.01 -14.71 -1.80
CA LEU A 188 1.25 -14.95 -1.08
C LEU A 188 2.02 -16.13 -1.68
N GLN A 189 1.34 -17.25 -1.96
CA GLN A 189 1.98 -18.45 -2.51
C GLN A 189 2.68 -18.19 -3.85
N SER A 190 2.06 -17.41 -4.73
CA SER A 190 2.55 -17.05 -6.06
C SER A 190 3.49 -15.84 -6.11
N SER A 191 3.56 -15.06 -5.03
CA SER A 191 4.41 -13.85 -4.96
C SER A 191 5.90 -14.15 -4.80
N LYS A 192 6.74 -13.22 -5.28
CA LYS A 192 8.20 -13.24 -5.03
C LYS A 192 8.52 -13.20 -3.54
N PHE A 193 7.73 -12.48 -2.75
CA PHE A 193 7.89 -12.41 -1.30
C PHE A 193 7.65 -13.78 -0.65
N GLY A 194 6.52 -14.43 -0.94
CA GLY A 194 6.20 -15.74 -0.38
C GLY A 194 7.21 -16.81 -0.80
N SER A 195 7.72 -16.77 -2.03
CA SER A 195 8.82 -17.65 -2.45
C SER A 195 10.10 -17.40 -1.65
N LYS A 196 10.49 -16.13 -1.43
CA LYS A 196 11.67 -15.80 -0.61
C LYS A 196 11.51 -16.17 0.85
N LEU A 197 10.30 -16.05 1.40
CA LEU A 197 9.99 -16.44 2.77
C LEU A 197 10.16 -17.94 2.96
N ARG A 198 9.54 -18.76 2.09
CA ARG A 198 9.64 -20.22 2.16
C ARG A 198 11.07 -20.73 1.98
N ASN A 199 11.83 -20.07 1.11
CA ASN A 199 13.20 -20.47 0.80
C ASN A 199 14.25 -19.81 1.72
N GLY A 200 13.85 -19.09 2.78
CA GLY A 200 14.79 -18.48 3.74
C GLY A 200 15.60 -17.27 3.25
N PHE A 201 15.28 -16.70 2.07
CA PHE A 201 16.06 -15.61 1.45
C PHE A 201 15.75 -14.19 1.97
N LEU A 202 14.92 -14.09 3.02
CA LEU A 202 14.54 -12.82 3.66
C LEU A 202 15.49 -12.38 4.78
N SER A 203 16.57 -13.14 5.05
CA SER A 203 17.54 -12.81 6.10
C SER A 203 16.87 -12.60 7.47
N ILE A 204 15.82 -13.38 7.75
CA ILE A 204 15.11 -13.36 9.04
C ILE A 204 16.09 -13.81 10.14
N PRO A 205 16.17 -13.10 11.28
CA PRO A 205 17.07 -13.48 12.36
C PRO A 205 16.68 -14.84 12.97
N PRO A 206 17.65 -15.58 13.54
CA PRO A 206 17.37 -16.84 14.21
C PRO A 206 16.41 -16.66 15.40
N GLU A 207 15.88 -17.78 15.90
CA GLU A 207 14.93 -17.80 17.00
C GLU A 207 15.48 -17.08 18.25
N LYS A 208 14.63 -16.30 18.91
CA LYS A 208 15.00 -15.48 20.07
C LYS A 208 14.12 -15.84 21.26
N ALA A 209 14.71 -15.83 22.45
CA ALA A 209 13.97 -16.01 23.70
C ALA A 209 12.94 -14.90 23.88
N LEU A 210 11.73 -15.26 24.30
CA LEU A 210 10.70 -14.27 24.64
C LEU A 210 11.10 -13.51 25.92
N PRO A 211 10.64 -12.26 26.09
CA PRO A 211 10.92 -11.49 27.30
C PRO A 211 10.50 -12.26 28.55
N HIS A 212 11.43 -12.38 29.51
CA HIS A 212 11.24 -13.08 30.78
C HIS A 212 10.94 -14.59 30.67
N SER A 213 11.19 -15.21 29.52
CA SER A 213 11.01 -16.65 29.30
C SER A 213 12.29 -17.29 28.75
N THR A 214 12.51 -18.56 29.09
CA THR A 214 13.58 -19.38 28.48
C THR A 214 13.19 -19.94 27.11
N GLN A 215 11.90 -19.85 26.76
CA GLN A 215 11.36 -20.35 25.50
C GLN A 215 11.83 -19.50 24.32
N LYS A 216 12.53 -20.13 23.38
CA LYS A 216 12.90 -19.52 22.10
C LYS A 216 11.79 -19.72 21.09
N LEU A 217 11.38 -18.64 20.43
CA LEU A 217 10.42 -18.68 19.33
C LEU A 217 10.99 -17.99 18.08
N PRO A 218 10.54 -18.39 16.89
CA PRO A 218 10.95 -17.74 15.65
C PRO A 218 10.45 -16.30 15.58
N HIS A 219 11.12 -15.53 14.73
CA HIS A 219 10.61 -14.24 14.30
C HIS A 219 9.44 -14.44 13.33
N VAL A 220 8.35 -13.73 13.53
CA VAL A 220 7.09 -13.94 12.82
C VAL A 220 6.52 -12.66 12.22
N PHE A 221 5.81 -12.80 11.12
CA PHE A 221 4.89 -11.79 10.61
C PHE A 221 3.49 -12.05 11.16
N VAL A 222 2.73 -10.99 11.42
CA VAL A 222 1.30 -11.10 11.70
C VAL A 222 0.49 -10.84 10.43
N ALA A 223 -0.54 -11.63 10.20
CA ALA A 223 -1.37 -11.57 9.01
C ALA A 223 -2.85 -11.78 9.37
N ASP A 224 -3.75 -11.50 8.44
CA ASP A 224 -5.17 -11.79 8.63
C ASP A 224 -5.49 -13.30 8.48
N GLU A 225 -6.76 -13.65 8.65
CA GLU A 225 -7.24 -15.03 8.57
C GLU A 225 -7.08 -15.66 7.17
N ALA A 226 -7.07 -14.86 6.10
CA ALA A 226 -6.99 -15.31 4.72
C ALA A 226 -5.58 -15.77 4.32
N PHE A 227 -4.55 -15.39 5.08
CA PHE A 227 -3.19 -15.92 4.91
C PHE A 227 -3.03 -17.32 5.51
N PRO A 228 -2.12 -18.16 4.97
CA PRO A 228 -1.78 -19.45 5.56
C PRO A 228 -1.00 -19.27 6.87
N LEU A 229 -1.30 -20.13 7.84
CA LEU A 229 -0.48 -20.23 9.06
C LEU A 229 0.82 -20.96 8.72
N THR A 230 1.96 -20.38 9.05
CA THR A 230 3.28 -21.03 8.85
C THR A 230 4.17 -20.73 10.05
N LYS A 231 5.35 -21.36 10.14
CA LYS A 231 6.35 -21.05 11.19
C LYS A 231 6.62 -19.55 11.36
N ASN A 232 6.64 -18.79 10.26
CA ASN A 232 6.93 -17.35 10.25
C ASN A 232 5.71 -16.46 9.96
N ILE A 233 4.49 -16.99 9.81
CA ILE A 233 3.27 -16.18 9.61
C ILE A 233 2.21 -16.62 10.60
N MET A 234 1.87 -15.72 11.52
CA MET A 234 0.83 -15.89 12.50
C MET A 234 -0.50 -15.29 12.01
N ARG A 235 -1.57 -16.06 12.15
CA ARG A 235 -2.95 -15.64 11.86
C ARG A 235 -3.87 -15.94 13.05
N PRO A 236 -5.00 -15.24 13.19
CA PRO A 236 -5.93 -15.47 14.30
C PRO A 236 -6.45 -16.91 14.36
N TYR A 237 -6.85 -17.35 15.55
CA TYR A 237 -7.70 -18.53 15.70
C TYR A 237 -9.08 -18.26 15.08
N PRO A 238 -9.66 -19.23 14.36
CA PRO A 238 -11.03 -19.15 13.86
C PRO A 238 -12.06 -18.89 14.96
N SER A 239 -13.16 -18.22 14.62
CA SER A 239 -14.18 -17.80 15.60
C SER A 239 -14.75 -18.94 16.45
N HIS A 240 -14.86 -20.15 15.90
CA HIS A 240 -15.39 -21.32 16.63
C HIS A 240 -14.48 -21.82 17.76
N LEU A 241 -13.21 -21.43 17.78
CA LEU A 241 -12.25 -21.77 18.84
C LEU A 241 -12.15 -20.70 19.94
N LEU A 242 -12.91 -19.62 19.83
CA LEU A 242 -12.85 -18.48 20.75
C LEU A 242 -13.68 -18.66 22.02
N ASN A 243 -14.10 -19.89 22.35
CA ASN A 243 -14.60 -20.21 23.69
C ASN A 243 -13.45 -20.24 24.71
N ASP A 244 -12.22 -20.45 24.25
CA ASP A 244 -11.00 -20.43 25.06
C ASP A 244 -10.49 -19.00 25.24
N GLU A 245 -10.40 -18.55 26.49
CA GLU A 245 -9.94 -17.21 26.85
C GLU A 245 -8.52 -16.91 26.33
N LYS A 246 -7.61 -17.89 26.40
CA LYS A 246 -6.22 -17.72 25.96
C LYS A 246 -6.15 -17.39 24.47
N LYS A 247 -6.96 -18.08 23.66
CA LYS A 247 -7.05 -17.85 22.20
C LYS A 247 -7.63 -16.47 21.87
N ARG A 248 -8.55 -15.96 22.70
CA ARG A 248 -9.09 -14.61 22.54
C ARG A 248 -8.05 -13.54 22.85
N ILE A 249 -7.26 -13.73 23.91
CA ILE A 249 -6.13 -12.85 24.25
C ILE A 249 -5.13 -12.82 23.08
N PHE A 250 -4.78 -13.98 22.53
CA PHE A 250 -3.89 -14.07 21.36
C PHE A 250 -4.45 -13.30 20.16
N ASN A 251 -5.71 -13.56 19.78
CA ASN A 251 -6.35 -12.85 18.65
C ASN A 251 -6.37 -11.34 18.85
N TYR A 252 -6.62 -10.88 20.08
CA TYR A 252 -6.62 -9.45 20.39
C TYR A 252 -5.22 -8.82 20.26
N ARG A 253 -4.18 -9.49 20.77
CA ARG A 253 -2.78 -9.04 20.60
C ARG A 253 -2.34 -9.02 19.14
N LEU A 254 -2.69 -10.05 18.37
CA LEU A 254 -2.43 -10.12 16.94
C LEU A 254 -3.13 -8.98 16.19
N SER A 255 -4.41 -8.74 16.48
CA SER A 255 -5.17 -7.62 15.90
C SER A 255 -4.50 -6.29 16.20
N ARG A 256 -4.08 -6.05 17.45
CA ARG A 256 -3.33 -4.85 17.83
C ARG A 256 -2.04 -4.67 17.04
N ALA A 257 -1.22 -5.72 16.91
CA ALA A 257 0.01 -5.66 16.13
C ALA A 257 -0.26 -5.37 14.64
N ARG A 258 -1.34 -5.92 14.09
CA ARG A 258 -1.77 -5.69 12.70
C ARG A 258 -2.20 -4.25 12.40
N ARG A 259 -2.76 -3.52 13.38
CA ARG A 259 -3.24 -2.13 13.20
C ARG A 259 -2.20 -1.18 12.61
N ILE A 260 -0.91 -1.51 12.72
CA ILE A 260 0.18 -0.75 12.10
C ILE A 260 0.04 -0.65 10.58
N VAL A 261 -0.36 -1.73 9.90
CA VAL A 261 -0.53 -1.75 8.44
C VAL A 261 -1.82 -1.04 8.05
N GLU A 262 -2.89 -1.22 8.83
CA GLU A 262 -4.15 -0.50 8.63
C GLU A 262 -3.95 1.02 8.75
N ASN A 263 -3.21 1.46 9.76
CA ASN A 263 -2.85 2.87 9.93
C ASN A 263 -1.97 3.37 8.78
N ALA A 264 -1.01 2.59 8.32
CA ALA A 264 -0.15 2.96 7.18
C ALA A 264 -0.98 3.16 5.91
N PHE A 265 -1.92 2.27 5.61
CA PHE A 265 -2.84 2.45 4.48
C PHE A 265 -3.79 3.63 4.69
N GLY A 266 -4.28 3.87 5.91
CA GLY A 266 -5.08 5.05 6.23
C GLY A 266 -4.34 6.35 5.90
N MET A 267 -3.08 6.49 6.34
CA MET A 267 -2.26 7.66 6.02
C MET A 267 -1.95 7.77 4.52
N LEU A 268 -1.80 6.65 3.81
CA LEU A 268 -1.61 6.63 2.36
C LEU A 268 -2.86 7.16 1.64
N GLN A 269 -4.05 6.72 2.05
CA GLN A 269 -5.34 7.12 1.49
C GLN A 269 -5.72 8.56 1.83
N GLU A 270 -5.36 9.04 3.02
CA GLU A 270 -5.56 10.46 3.41
C GLU A 270 -4.69 11.38 2.54
N ARG A 271 -3.45 10.95 2.25
CA ARG A 271 -2.52 11.72 1.41
C ARG A 271 -2.88 11.67 -0.07
N PHE A 272 -3.36 10.52 -0.53
CA PHE A 272 -3.69 10.27 -1.93
C PHE A 272 -5.16 9.87 -2.05
N GLU A 273 -6.04 10.85 -2.26
CA GLU A 273 -7.49 10.66 -2.39
C GLU A 273 -7.85 9.77 -3.59
N LEU A 274 -6.91 9.52 -4.51
CA LEU A 274 -7.07 8.53 -5.58
C LEU A 274 -7.52 7.16 -5.03
N PHE A 275 -7.03 6.75 -3.86
CA PHE A 275 -7.37 5.46 -3.26
C PHE A 275 -8.71 5.45 -2.53
N GLN A 276 -9.32 6.61 -2.30
CA GLN A 276 -10.68 6.73 -1.73
C GLN A 276 -11.77 6.49 -2.80
N LYS A 277 -11.38 6.48 -4.09
CA LYS A 277 -12.26 6.30 -5.25
C LYS A 277 -11.83 5.06 -6.04
N GLY A 278 -12.73 4.49 -6.82
CA GLY A 278 -12.36 3.44 -7.77
C GLY A 278 -11.37 3.97 -8.82
N ILE A 279 -10.18 3.34 -8.93
CA ILE A 279 -9.14 3.75 -9.89
C ILE A 279 -9.57 3.38 -11.32
N LYS A 280 -10.01 4.38 -12.09
CA LYS A 280 -10.51 4.22 -13.47
C LYS A 280 -9.38 4.11 -14.50
N VAL A 281 -8.51 3.11 -14.35
CA VAL A 281 -7.41 2.81 -15.31
C VAL A 281 -7.38 1.32 -15.65
N GLN A 282 -6.70 0.98 -16.75
CA GLN A 282 -6.52 -0.44 -17.11
C GLN A 282 -5.65 -1.15 -16.05
N PRO A 283 -5.95 -2.41 -15.69
CA PRO A 283 -5.26 -3.15 -14.64
C PRO A 283 -3.72 -3.15 -14.76
N LYS A 284 -3.18 -3.19 -15.99
CA LYS A 284 -1.73 -3.16 -16.24
C LYS A 284 -1.00 -1.93 -15.70
N TYR A 285 -1.71 -0.83 -15.40
CA TYR A 285 -1.12 0.39 -14.83
C TYR A 285 -1.34 0.53 -13.33
N VAL A 286 -2.25 -0.24 -12.74
CA VAL A 286 -2.67 -0.09 -11.34
C VAL A 286 -1.50 -0.36 -10.40
N ASN A 287 -0.75 -1.45 -10.62
CA ASN A 287 0.39 -1.80 -9.78
C ASN A 287 1.44 -0.69 -9.74
N ASN A 288 1.77 -0.08 -10.89
CA ASN A 288 2.73 1.02 -10.95
C ASN A 288 2.25 2.25 -10.20
N ILE A 289 0.95 2.56 -10.26
CA ILE A 289 0.36 3.68 -9.51
C ILE A 289 0.45 3.43 -8.00
N ILE A 290 0.10 2.21 -7.56
CA ILE A 290 0.15 1.86 -6.14
C ILE A 290 1.59 1.91 -5.63
N LEU A 291 2.51 1.23 -6.31
CA LEU A 291 3.93 1.20 -5.92
C LEU A 291 4.58 2.58 -5.92
N ALA A 292 4.28 3.42 -6.92
CA ALA A 292 4.77 4.80 -6.96
C ALA A 292 4.24 5.61 -5.77
N SER A 293 2.95 5.44 -5.41
CA SER A 293 2.34 6.14 -4.29
C SER A 293 2.92 5.69 -2.96
N THR A 294 3.17 4.38 -2.77
CA THR A 294 3.85 3.85 -1.58
C THR A 294 5.28 4.41 -1.46
N CYS A 295 6.06 4.39 -2.55
CA CYS A 295 7.39 4.97 -2.55
C CYS A 295 7.36 6.47 -2.23
N LEU A 296 6.42 7.19 -2.82
CA LEU A 296 6.26 8.63 -2.62
C LEU A 296 5.85 8.97 -1.18
N HIS A 297 4.93 8.20 -0.60
CA HIS A 297 4.53 8.33 0.80
C HIS A 297 5.73 8.21 1.74
N ASN A 298 6.51 7.14 1.57
CA ASN A 298 7.70 6.88 2.36
C ASN A 298 8.76 7.98 2.16
N PHE A 299 8.95 8.46 0.93
CA PHE A 299 9.86 9.57 0.63
C PHE A 299 9.45 10.87 1.33
N ILE A 300 8.16 11.20 1.40
CA ILE A 300 7.72 12.44 2.05
C ILE A 300 7.83 12.35 3.57
N ILE A 301 7.60 11.17 4.14
CA ILE A 301 7.70 10.95 5.60
C ILE A 301 9.16 10.95 6.09
N ASP A 302 10.12 10.63 5.23
CA ASP A 302 11.53 10.62 5.59
C ASP A 302 12.09 12.04 5.72
N ASP A 303 12.77 12.32 6.85
CA ASP A 303 13.19 13.68 7.23
C ASP A 303 14.71 13.82 7.49
N HIS A 304 15.51 12.77 7.26
CA HIS A 304 16.98 12.87 7.37
C HIS A 304 17.75 12.09 6.30
N SER A 305 18.92 12.65 5.98
CA SER A 305 19.95 12.28 5.01
C SER A 305 20.18 10.79 4.75
N MET A 306 20.16 10.46 3.45
CA MET A 306 20.44 9.14 2.88
C MET A 306 21.94 8.82 2.97
N GLU A 307 22.32 7.83 3.77
CA GLU A 307 23.56 7.07 3.56
C GLU A 307 23.18 5.62 3.23
N ALA A 308 23.53 5.21 2.02
CA ALA A 308 23.32 3.87 1.50
C ALA A 308 24.65 3.10 1.53
N LEU A 309 24.65 1.91 2.12
CA LEU A 309 25.67 0.90 1.85
C LEU A 309 24.98 -0.40 1.44
N GLY A 310 25.29 -0.84 0.23
CA GLY A 310 24.90 -2.13 -0.31
C GLY A 310 26.01 -3.16 -0.16
N SER A 311 25.63 -4.43 -0.21
CA SER A 311 26.50 -5.51 -0.71
C SER A 311 25.66 -6.74 -1.06
N ASN A 312 26.03 -7.36 -2.19
CA ASN A 312 25.52 -8.62 -2.71
C ASN A 312 26.14 -9.80 -1.96
N THR A 313 25.38 -10.88 -1.78
CA THR A 313 25.93 -12.24 -1.75
C THR A 313 24.96 -13.22 -2.43
N ASN A 314 25.50 -14.03 -3.33
CA ASN A 314 24.92 -15.28 -3.81
C ASN A 314 25.11 -16.34 -2.73
N ASN A 315 24.18 -17.30 -2.61
CA ASN A 315 24.53 -18.66 -2.16
C ASN A 315 23.46 -19.70 -2.51
N ALA A 316 23.96 -20.93 -2.58
CA ALA A 316 23.44 -22.11 -3.25
C ALA A 316 22.20 -22.76 -2.61
N ILE A 317 21.64 -23.68 -3.39
CA ILE A 317 20.34 -24.33 -3.26
C ILE A 317 20.47 -25.60 -2.42
N ASP A 318 19.58 -25.77 -1.44
CA ASP A 318 19.07 -27.09 -1.07
C ASP A 318 17.53 -27.05 -1.10
N ARG A 319 16.92 -28.07 -1.70
CA ARG A 319 15.48 -28.16 -1.98
C ARG A 319 14.89 -29.28 -1.13
N THR A 320 13.94 -28.95 -0.27
CA THR A 320 12.96 -29.93 0.22
C THR A 320 11.55 -29.36 0.11
N ASN A 321 10.67 -30.20 -0.45
CA ASN A 321 9.25 -29.96 -0.63
C ASN A 321 8.53 -30.23 0.69
N ASP A 322 7.91 -29.25 1.36
CA ASP A 322 7.09 -29.55 2.53
C ASP A 322 5.98 -28.51 2.79
N THR A 323 4.88 -28.59 2.05
CA THR A 323 3.66 -27.79 2.32
C THR A 323 2.84 -28.31 3.51
N VAL A 324 3.03 -29.55 3.93
CA VAL A 324 2.25 -30.17 5.02
C VAL A 324 2.92 -29.96 6.39
N PHE A 325 4.24 -30.09 6.48
CA PHE A 325 5.00 -29.89 7.74
C PHE A 325 4.96 -28.43 8.24
N ASN A 326 4.93 -27.46 7.32
CA ASN A 326 4.90 -26.03 7.65
C ASN A 326 3.64 -25.58 8.44
N ASN A 327 2.50 -26.26 8.27
CA ASN A 327 1.26 -25.93 8.99
C ASN A 327 1.31 -26.38 10.45
N LEU A 328 1.86 -27.57 10.72
CA LEU A 328 1.95 -28.12 12.08
C LEU A 328 2.92 -27.29 12.93
N GLU A 329 4.08 -26.93 12.37
CA GLU A 329 5.02 -26.01 13.03
C GLU A 329 4.39 -24.65 13.33
N GLY A 330 3.63 -24.10 12.38
CA GLY A 330 2.90 -22.85 12.57
C GLY A 330 1.87 -22.91 13.71
N MET A 331 1.18 -24.05 13.86
CA MET A 331 0.26 -24.28 14.98
C MET A 331 1.00 -24.30 16.32
N VAL A 332 2.10 -25.04 16.41
CA VAL A 332 2.92 -25.12 17.64
C VAL A 332 3.45 -23.74 18.03
N VAL A 333 4.01 -22.99 17.08
CA VAL A 333 4.51 -21.63 17.33
C VAL A 333 3.39 -20.72 17.84
N ARG A 334 2.20 -20.77 17.23
CA ARG A 334 1.06 -19.96 17.65
C ARG A 334 0.57 -20.33 19.05
N ASP A 335 0.49 -21.61 19.36
CA ASP A 335 0.08 -22.10 20.67
C ASP A 335 1.11 -21.68 21.75
N CYS A 336 2.41 -21.69 21.42
CA CYS A 336 3.46 -21.18 22.30
C CYS A 336 3.32 -19.67 22.59
N PHE A 337 3.06 -18.84 21.57
CA PHE A 337 2.76 -17.42 21.78
C PHE A 337 1.51 -17.22 22.64
N THR A 338 0.48 -18.05 22.41
CA THR A 338 -0.77 -18.00 23.17
C THR A 338 -0.55 -18.31 24.64
N GLU A 339 0.24 -19.33 24.95
CA GLU A 339 0.60 -19.67 26.33
C GLU A 339 1.47 -18.58 26.98
N TYR A 340 2.43 -18.03 26.23
CA TYR A 340 3.24 -16.92 26.70
C TYR A 340 2.39 -15.70 27.06
N PHE A 341 1.48 -15.27 26.17
CA PHE A 341 0.62 -14.11 26.40
C PHE A 341 -0.34 -14.28 27.57
N SER A 342 -0.73 -15.52 27.86
CA SER A 342 -1.64 -15.84 28.97
C SER A 342 -0.92 -15.88 30.33
N ASN A 343 0.40 -16.11 30.33
CA ASN A 343 1.20 -16.27 31.55
C ASN A 343 2.26 -15.17 31.69
N VAL A 344 3.54 -15.49 31.41
CA VAL A 344 4.71 -14.63 31.61
C VAL A 344 4.61 -13.31 30.86
N GLY A 345 4.03 -13.33 29.67
CA GLY A 345 3.82 -12.16 28.80
C GLY A 345 2.52 -11.41 29.06
N ASN A 346 1.79 -11.70 30.13
CA ASN A 346 0.52 -11.05 30.47
C ASN A 346 0.69 -9.54 30.68
N VAL A 347 -0.30 -8.78 30.21
CA VAL A 347 -0.40 -7.33 30.41
C VAL A 347 -1.74 -6.98 31.03
N TYR A 348 -1.74 -6.06 31.98
CA TYR A 348 -2.90 -5.71 32.82
C TYR A 348 -4.20 -5.44 32.04
N TRP A 349 -4.11 -4.81 30.86
CA TRP A 349 -5.26 -4.42 30.06
C TRP A 349 -5.91 -5.55 29.26
N GLN A 350 -5.28 -6.72 29.13
CA GLN A 350 -5.77 -7.75 28.18
C GLN A 350 -7.05 -8.44 28.68
N ASN A 351 -7.16 -8.68 29.98
CA ASN A 351 -8.29 -9.40 30.58
C ASN A 351 -9.56 -8.53 30.62
N GLU A 352 -9.43 -7.24 30.89
CA GLU A 352 -10.57 -6.31 30.90
C GLU A 352 -11.26 -6.22 29.53
N ILE A 353 -10.48 -6.23 28.45
CA ILE A 353 -10.99 -6.04 27.08
C ILE A 353 -11.61 -7.32 26.54
N VAL A 354 -10.99 -8.46 26.83
CA VAL A 354 -11.55 -9.77 26.49
C VAL A 354 -12.85 -9.97 27.27
N ASN A 355 -12.92 -9.65 28.57
CA ASN A 355 -14.14 -9.82 29.35
C ASN A 355 -15.29 -8.86 28.98
N ARG A 356 -15.00 -7.62 28.55
CA ARG A 356 -16.03 -6.71 28.02
C ARG A 356 -16.73 -7.24 26.77
N SER A 357 -16.07 -8.09 26.00
CA SER A 357 -16.65 -8.73 24.81
C SER A 357 -17.62 -9.89 25.15
N ILE A 358 -17.75 -10.27 26.42
CA ILE A 358 -18.63 -11.36 26.91
C ILE A 358 -19.94 -10.81 27.51
N ILE A 359 -19.93 -9.63 28.14
CA ILE A 359 -21.00 -9.19 29.06
C ILE A 359 -22.14 -8.40 28.37
N ILE A 360 -21.93 -7.90 27.15
CA ILE A 360 -22.96 -7.14 26.42
C ILE A 360 -23.62 -8.06 25.38
N PRO A 361 -24.95 -8.35 25.47
CA PRO A 361 -25.65 -9.05 24.40
C PRO A 361 -25.50 -8.24 23.12
N ARG A 362 -25.22 -8.91 21.99
CA ARG A 362 -25.09 -8.31 20.66
C ARG A 362 -26.37 -7.58 20.23
N SER A 363 -26.54 -6.37 20.73
CA SER A 363 -27.50 -5.39 20.22
C SER A 363 -26.94 -4.86 18.90
N LYS A 364 -27.79 -4.81 17.86
CA LYS A 364 -27.43 -4.36 16.50
C LYS A 364 -26.92 -2.90 16.43
N ASN A 365 -26.93 -2.17 17.54
CA ASN A 365 -26.62 -0.74 17.62
C ASN A 365 -25.47 -0.38 18.61
N ASP A 366 -24.55 -1.29 18.93
CA ASP A 366 -23.37 -0.94 19.74
C ASP A 366 -22.28 -0.26 18.88
N PRO A 367 -21.89 1.00 19.17
CA PRO A 367 -20.92 1.74 18.38
C PRO A 367 -19.45 1.37 18.65
N TYR A 368 -19.15 0.43 19.55
CA TYR A 368 -17.78 0.07 19.94
C TYR A 368 -17.31 -1.33 19.53
N VAL A 369 -18.20 -2.13 18.95
CA VAL A 369 -17.86 -3.41 18.31
C VAL A 369 -17.86 -3.17 16.81
N SER A 370 -16.69 -2.90 16.22
CA SER A 370 -16.63 -2.92 14.76
C SER A 370 -17.02 -4.32 14.30
N ARG A 371 -17.87 -4.37 13.28
CA ARG A 371 -18.36 -5.57 12.58
C ARG A 371 -17.24 -6.42 11.94
N ASP A 372 -15.97 -6.27 12.32
CA ASP A 372 -14.83 -6.77 11.56
C ASP A 372 -14.39 -8.20 11.92
N ALA A 373 -15.12 -8.90 12.79
CA ALA A 373 -14.93 -10.35 12.98
C ALA A 373 -15.70 -11.20 11.94
N MET A 374 -16.66 -10.63 11.20
CA MET A 374 -17.33 -11.31 10.08
C MET A 374 -17.79 -10.27 9.05
N ALA A 375 -17.30 -10.42 7.81
CA ALA A 375 -17.67 -9.67 6.59
C ALA A 375 -16.84 -8.43 6.22
N CYS A 376 -15.55 -8.62 5.92
CA CYS A 376 -14.83 -7.76 4.97
C CYS A 376 -15.15 -8.16 3.51
N ARG A 377 -16.43 -8.13 3.13
CA ARG A 377 -16.85 -8.08 1.72
C ARG A 377 -17.70 -6.83 1.48
N GLY A 378 -17.08 -5.80 0.91
CA GLY A 378 -17.78 -4.83 0.05
C GLY A 378 -18.47 -3.61 0.69
N ILE A 379 -18.08 -3.12 1.88
CA ILE A 379 -18.64 -1.86 2.43
C ILE A 379 -17.60 -0.72 2.37
N PRO A 380 -17.94 0.48 1.85
CA PRO A 380 -17.06 1.66 1.81
C PRO A 380 -16.63 2.18 3.20
N TRP A 381 -15.40 2.67 3.28
CA TRP A 381 -14.64 2.92 4.53
C TRP A 381 -15.09 4.15 5.35
N ASN A 382 -15.92 5.01 4.78
CA ASN A 382 -16.38 6.29 5.34
C ASN A 382 -17.30 6.18 6.58
N GLU A 383 -17.80 4.99 6.92
CA GLU A 383 -18.61 4.77 8.12
C GLU A 383 -17.82 4.24 9.34
N LYS A 384 -16.50 3.96 9.20
CA LYS A 384 -15.71 3.29 10.25
C LYS A 384 -14.97 4.21 11.24
N ALA A 385 -14.97 5.52 11.03
CA ALA A 385 -14.01 6.42 11.70
C ALA A 385 -14.53 7.21 12.91
N SER A 386 -15.82 7.21 13.23
CA SER A 386 -16.39 8.17 14.20
C SER A 386 -16.56 7.66 15.63
N HIS A 387 -16.58 6.36 15.90
CA HIS A 387 -16.75 5.83 17.25
C HIS A 387 -15.71 4.73 17.48
N VAL A 388 -14.80 4.90 18.46
CA VAL A 388 -14.18 3.88 19.34
C VAL A 388 -12.93 4.44 20.07
N ILE A 389 -13.14 4.92 21.31
CA ILE A 389 -12.22 5.13 22.48
C ILE A 389 -11.59 6.54 22.64
N PRO A 390 -11.61 7.14 23.86
CA PRO A 390 -11.10 8.50 24.10
C PRO A 390 -9.59 8.60 23.86
N PRO A 391 -9.12 9.76 23.38
CA PRO A 391 -7.72 9.95 23.02
C PRO A 391 -6.88 10.01 24.30
N HIS A 392 -5.97 9.05 24.51
CA HIS A 392 -4.84 9.32 25.38
C HIS A 392 -3.96 10.36 24.67
N PRO A 393 -3.84 11.61 25.16
CA PRO A 393 -3.31 12.75 24.38
C PRO A 393 -1.86 12.57 23.93
N ALA A 394 -1.11 11.68 24.58
CA ALA A 394 0.28 11.39 24.25
C ALA A 394 0.46 10.37 23.10
N ALA A 395 -0.50 9.46 22.85
CA ALA A 395 -0.33 8.40 21.85
C ALA A 395 -0.56 8.90 20.41
N CYS A 396 -1.53 9.80 20.22
CA CYS A 396 -1.82 10.41 18.92
C CYS A 396 -0.72 11.38 18.42
N ARG A 397 0.10 11.94 19.33
CA ARG A 397 1.20 12.85 18.96
C ARG A 397 2.49 12.13 18.56
N VAL A 398 2.64 10.84 18.88
CA VAL A 398 3.89 10.07 18.65
C VAL A 398 3.82 9.18 17.40
N MET A 399 2.62 8.89 16.88
CA MET A 399 2.45 8.00 15.72
C MET A 399 2.96 8.51 14.35
N PRO A 400 3.17 9.81 14.04
CA PRO A 400 3.59 10.19 12.69
C PRO A 400 5.06 9.90 12.34
N ARG A 401 5.90 9.45 13.30
CA ARG A 401 7.36 9.46 13.12
C ARG A 401 8.06 8.13 13.39
N HIS A 402 7.33 7.05 13.67
CA HIS A 402 7.97 5.80 14.11
C HIS A 402 8.45 4.92 12.93
N PRO A 403 9.72 4.47 12.90
CA PRO A 403 10.26 3.60 11.84
C PRO A 403 9.45 2.32 11.60
N ALA A 404 8.88 1.72 12.67
CA ALA A 404 8.01 0.54 12.54
C ALA A 404 6.75 0.81 11.70
N ALA A 405 6.11 1.98 11.83
CA ALA A 405 4.94 2.35 11.03
C ALA A 405 5.30 2.58 9.55
N ARG A 406 6.56 2.94 9.26
CA ARG A 406 7.10 3.08 7.90
C ARG A 406 7.37 1.74 7.22
N ARG A 407 7.38 0.62 7.98
CA ARG A 407 7.82 -0.71 7.52
C ARG A 407 6.73 -1.77 7.56
N GLY A 408 5.45 -1.39 7.57
CA GLY A 408 4.37 -2.31 7.24
C GLY A 408 4.68 -2.99 5.91
N ILE A 409 4.83 -4.31 5.90
CA ILE A 409 5.28 -5.02 4.70
C ILE A 409 4.07 -5.23 3.82
N VAL A 410 3.97 -4.38 2.82
CA VAL A 410 3.03 -4.56 1.72
C VAL A 410 3.60 -5.60 0.78
N VAL A 411 2.95 -6.76 0.69
CA VAL A 411 3.30 -7.77 -0.31
C VAL A 411 2.66 -7.31 -1.62
N SER A 412 3.50 -6.99 -2.60
CA SER A 412 3.08 -6.75 -3.98
C SER A 412 3.62 -7.85 -4.87
N LYS A 413 2.86 -8.20 -5.91
CA LYS A 413 3.18 -9.25 -6.90
C LYS A 413 4.54 -9.10 -7.57
#